data_AF-A0A7J3KGU7-F1
#
_entry.id   AF-A0A7J3KGU7-F1
#
_cell.length_a   1.000
_cell.length_b   1.000
_cell.length_c   1.000
_cell.angle_alpha   90.00
_cell.angle_beta   90.00
_cell.angle_gamma   90.00
#
_symmetry.space_group_name_H-M   'P 1'
#
loop_
_entity.id
_entity.type
_entity.pdbx_description
1 polymer ?
#
loop_
_entity_poly.entity_id
_entity_poly.type
_entity_poly.pdbx_seq_one_letter_code
_entity_poly.pdbx_strand_id
1 'polypeptide(L)'
;VKAIKNNASEVIMPFPGGICRSGSKAGSLKYKLKASTNHPFCPTLKKMIADSQLPEDVNAVYEIVINGLNLDAVKKAMSEGIKAALKVPGVLRISAGNYGGKLGPYKAFLKEVLGLT
;
A
#
# COMPACT_ATOMS: atom_id res chain seq x y z
N VAL A 1 -3.95 6.68 -8.71
CA VAL A 1 -3.67 8.14 -8.64
C VAL A 1 -4.73 9.00 -9.32
N LYS A 2 -4.93 8.93 -10.65
CA LYS A 2 -5.91 9.80 -11.36
C LYS A 2 -7.32 9.73 -10.77
N ALA A 3 -7.83 8.52 -10.51
CA ALA A 3 -9.13 8.33 -9.87
C ALA A 3 -9.23 9.03 -8.50
N ILE A 4 -8.20 8.90 -7.66
CA ILE A 4 -8.14 9.58 -6.35
C ILE A 4 -8.19 11.10 -6.53
N LYS A 5 -7.38 11.66 -7.44
CA LYS A 5 -7.36 13.11 -7.71
C LYS A 5 -8.70 13.66 -8.19
N ASN A 6 -9.44 12.87 -8.96
CA ASN A 6 -10.69 13.32 -9.58
C ASN A 6 -11.91 13.12 -8.67
N ASN A 7 -11.90 12.08 -7.84
CA ASN A 7 -13.11 11.60 -7.15
C ASN A 7 -13.03 11.72 -5.62
N ALA A 8 -11.86 12.04 -5.05
CA ALA A 8 -11.67 12.26 -3.63
C ALA A 8 -11.13 13.68 -3.37
N SER A 9 -11.59 14.27 -2.27
CA SER A 9 -11.16 15.56 -1.76
C SER A 9 -10.45 15.38 -0.42
N GLU A 10 -9.79 16.44 0.08
CA GLU A 10 -9.18 16.47 1.42
C GLU A 10 -8.06 15.45 1.65
N VAL A 11 -7.48 14.96 0.56
CA VAL A 11 -6.37 14.00 0.57
C VAL A 11 -5.24 14.44 -0.35
N ILE A 12 -4.03 13.99 -0.02
CA ILE A 12 -2.85 14.08 -0.89
C ILE A 12 -2.20 12.71 -1.02
N MET A 13 -1.48 12.49 -2.12
CA MET A 13 -0.59 11.34 -2.31
C MET A 13 0.85 11.88 -2.38
N PRO A 14 1.61 11.87 -1.28
CA PRO A 14 2.81 12.72 -1.13
C PRO A 14 4.04 12.20 -1.90
N PHE A 15 4.02 10.96 -2.36
CA PHE A 15 5.14 10.39 -3.13
C PHE A 15 5.21 11.01 -4.55
N PRO A 16 6.38 10.94 -5.23
CA PRO A 16 6.51 11.41 -6.61
C PRO A 16 5.44 10.81 -7.53
N GLY A 17 4.63 11.67 -8.17
CA GLY A 17 3.51 11.23 -9.00
C GLY A 17 2.39 10.50 -8.23
N GLY A 18 2.42 10.49 -6.90
CA GLY A 18 1.51 9.77 -6.02
C GLY A 18 1.81 8.28 -5.88
N ILE A 19 3.01 7.82 -6.27
CA ILE A 19 3.36 6.39 -6.30
C ILE A 19 4.66 6.13 -5.54
N CYS A 20 4.60 5.23 -4.56
CA CYS A 20 5.75 4.70 -3.84
C CYS A 20 6.24 3.42 -4.53
N ARG A 21 7.49 3.44 -5.03
CA ARG A 21 8.18 2.27 -5.60
C ARG A 21 9.15 1.60 -4.62
N SER A 22 9.27 2.14 -3.41
CA SER A 22 10.29 1.79 -2.43
C SER A 22 9.66 1.58 -1.06
N GLY A 23 8.75 0.61 -0.97
CA GLY A 23 8.07 0.26 0.27
C GLY A 23 9.08 -0.05 1.38
N SER A 24 8.81 0.46 2.59
CA SER A 24 9.72 0.37 3.73
C SER A 24 9.13 -0.41 4.90
N LYS A 25 10.00 -1.01 5.70
CA LYS A 25 9.69 -1.53 7.04
C LYS A 25 10.45 -0.75 8.11
N ALA A 26 9.93 -0.76 9.33
CA ALA A 26 10.60 -0.19 10.48
C ALA A 26 11.87 -0.99 10.81
N GLY A 27 12.97 -0.28 11.11
CA GLY A 27 14.24 -0.91 11.44
C GLY A 27 14.97 -1.51 10.24
N SER A 28 15.97 -2.35 10.53
CA SER A 28 16.74 -3.15 9.56
C SER A 28 17.20 -4.45 10.24
N LEU A 29 17.43 -5.50 9.44
CA LEU A 29 17.80 -6.81 9.96
C LEU A 29 19.22 -6.85 10.53
N LYS A 30 20.13 -6.01 10.01
CA LYS A 30 21.57 -6.06 10.34
C LYS A 30 22.14 -4.72 10.78
N TYR A 31 21.59 -3.61 10.30
CA TYR A 31 22.19 -2.28 10.48
C TYR A 31 21.32 -1.40 11.38
N LYS A 32 21.94 -0.41 12.05
CA LYS A 32 21.21 0.59 12.84
C LYS A 32 20.58 1.64 11.92
N LEU A 33 19.48 1.27 11.26
CA LEU A 33 18.70 2.16 10.38
C LEU A 33 17.27 2.30 10.93
N LYS A 34 16.70 3.50 10.84
CA LYS A 34 15.30 3.77 11.25
C LYS A 34 14.29 3.05 10.33
N ALA A 35 14.61 2.97 9.04
CA ALA A 35 13.80 2.28 8.04
C ALA A 35 14.71 1.57 7.03
N SER A 36 14.20 0.51 6.43
CA SER A 36 14.85 -0.23 5.35
C SER A 36 13.82 -0.79 4.39
N THR A 37 14.26 -1.38 3.28
CA THR A 37 13.33 -1.99 2.30
C THR A 37 12.44 -3.06 2.94
N ASN A 38 11.16 -3.08 2.53
CA ASN A 38 10.23 -4.12 2.92
C ASN A 38 10.44 -5.39 2.08
N HIS A 39 11.57 -6.05 2.33
CA HIS A 39 12.04 -7.23 1.59
C HIS A 39 11.01 -8.35 1.33
N PRO A 40 10.03 -8.65 2.21
CA PRO A 40 9.02 -9.68 1.91
C PRO A 40 8.16 -9.34 0.68
N PHE A 41 8.08 -8.06 0.32
CA PHE A 41 7.36 -7.54 -0.84
C PHE A 41 8.27 -7.13 -2.01
N CYS A 42 9.54 -7.56 -2.03
CA CYS A 42 10.45 -7.33 -3.15
C CYS A 42 10.35 -8.47 -4.19
N PRO A 43 9.86 -8.23 -5.42
CA PRO A 43 9.70 -9.28 -6.42
C PRO A 43 11.00 -9.99 -6.81
N THR A 44 12.11 -9.26 -6.81
CA THR A 44 13.44 -9.80 -7.11
C THR A 44 13.99 -10.68 -6.00
N LEU A 45 13.47 -10.57 -4.77
CA LEU A 45 13.90 -11.37 -3.63
C LEU A 45 12.99 -12.56 -3.34
N LYS A 46 11.81 -12.65 -3.97
CA LYS A 46 10.75 -13.61 -3.60
C LYS A 46 11.19 -15.08 -3.57
N LYS A 47 12.13 -15.47 -4.44
CA LYS A 47 12.68 -16.85 -4.50
C LYS A 47 13.89 -17.07 -3.59
N MET A 48 14.42 -16.02 -2.96
CA MET A 48 15.63 -16.06 -2.12
C MET A 48 15.33 -15.98 -0.63
N ILE A 49 14.10 -15.62 -0.25
CA ILE A 49 13.69 -15.41 1.15
C ILE A 49 12.50 -16.31 1.47
N ALA A 50 12.53 -16.93 2.65
CA ALA A 50 11.47 -17.86 3.09
C ALA A 50 10.16 -17.14 3.49
N ASP A 51 10.24 -15.87 3.88
CA ASP A 51 9.14 -15.08 4.42
C ASP A 51 8.46 -14.18 3.38
N SER A 52 8.71 -14.42 2.08
CA SER A 52 8.10 -13.63 1.01
C SER A 52 6.58 -13.64 1.11
N GLN A 53 5.97 -12.47 0.92
CA GLN A 53 4.52 -12.27 0.93
C GLN A 53 3.94 -12.22 -0.50
N LEU A 54 4.78 -12.46 -1.52
CA LEU A 54 4.41 -12.35 -2.92
C LEU A 54 4.12 -13.73 -3.52
N PRO A 55 2.98 -13.90 -4.22
CA PRO A 55 2.77 -15.02 -5.13
C PRO A 55 3.83 -15.10 -6.23
N GLU A 56 3.99 -16.30 -6.82
CA GLU A 56 5.04 -16.55 -7.82
C GLU A 56 4.89 -15.71 -9.10
N ASP A 57 3.68 -15.38 -9.50
CA ASP A 57 3.34 -14.62 -10.71
C ASP A 57 3.46 -13.10 -10.54
N VAL A 58 3.70 -12.60 -9.32
CA VAL A 58 3.88 -11.16 -9.06
C VAL A 58 5.29 -10.70 -9.40
N ASN A 59 5.41 -9.83 -10.41
CA ASN A 59 6.70 -9.30 -10.88
C ASN A 59 6.95 -7.83 -10.52
N ALA A 60 5.94 -7.11 -10.04
CA ALA A 60 6.04 -5.73 -9.61
C ALA A 60 5.08 -5.44 -8.45
N VAL A 61 5.47 -4.53 -7.56
CA VAL A 61 4.64 -4.05 -6.46
C VAL A 61 4.78 -2.53 -6.40
N TYR A 62 3.64 -1.84 -6.27
CA TYR A 62 3.59 -0.41 -6.05
C TYR A 62 2.69 -0.11 -4.86
N GLU A 63 3.04 0.94 -4.12
CA GLU A 63 2.27 1.42 -2.98
C GLU A 63 1.72 2.82 -3.29
N ILE A 64 0.50 3.08 -2.85
CA ILE A 64 -0.12 4.41 -2.90
C ILE A 64 -0.32 4.85 -1.45
N VAL A 65 0.50 5.81 -1.00
CA VAL A 65 0.37 6.42 0.33
C VAL A 65 -0.58 7.60 0.24
N ILE A 66 -1.53 7.68 1.17
CA ILE A 66 -2.58 8.70 1.21
C ILE A 66 -2.56 9.36 2.59
N ASN A 67 -2.38 10.67 2.61
CA ASN A 67 -2.61 11.50 3.80
C ASN A 67 -3.91 12.26 3.60
N GLY A 68 -4.73 12.39 4.63
CA GLY A 68 -5.99 13.13 4.54
C GLY A 68 -6.31 13.89 5.82
N LEU A 69 -7.27 14.82 5.72
CA LEU A 69 -7.72 15.63 6.87
C LEU A 69 -8.48 14.80 7.92
N ASN A 70 -9.11 13.71 7.51
CA ASN A 70 -9.82 12.78 8.40
C ASN A 70 -9.81 11.34 7.82
N LEU A 71 -10.20 10.37 8.64
CA LEU A 71 -10.17 8.95 8.26
C LEU A 71 -11.15 8.63 7.11
N ASP A 72 -12.31 9.27 7.06
CA ASP A 72 -13.33 9.01 6.05
C ASP A 72 -12.85 9.47 4.66
N ALA A 73 -12.19 10.62 4.57
CA ALA A 73 -11.55 11.10 3.36
C ALA A 73 -10.48 10.10 2.86
N VAL A 74 -9.66 9.57 3.78
CA VAL A 74 -8.66 8.54 3.44
C VAL A 74 -9.33 7.25 2.96
N LYS A 75 -10.36 6.76 3.66
CA LYS A 75 -11.10 5.55 3.26
C LYS A 75 -11.76 5.72 1.88
N LYS A 76 -12.37 6.88 1.61
CA LYS A 76 -12.95 7.20 0.29
C LYS A 76 -11.86 7.18 -0.80
N ALA A 77 -10.73 7.84 -0.56
CA ALA A 77 -9.60 7.84 -1.48
C ALA A 77 -9.03 6.44 -1.74
N MET A 78 -8.90 5.60 -0.70
CA MET A 78 -8.52 4.20 -0.85
C MET A 78 -9.53 3.45 -1.73
N SER A 79 -10.83 3.59 -1.47
CA SER A 79 -11.89 2.93 -2.24
C SER A 79 -11.83 3.29 -3.73
N GLU A 80 -11.74 4.58 -4.06
CA GLU A 80 -11.63 5.07 -5.44
C GLU A 80 -10.35 4.57 -6.13
N GLY A 81 -9.22 4.59 -5.41
CA GLY A 81 -7.94 4.10 -5.90
C GLY A 81 -7.97 2.60 -6.22
N ILE A 82 -8.52 1.79 -5.31
CA ILE A 82 -8.61 0.34 -5.45
C ILE A 82 -9.56 -0.04 -6.58
N LYS A 83 -10.78 0.54 -6.61
CA LYS A 83 -11.75 0.28 -7.68
C LYS A 83 -11.20 0.63 -9.06
N ALA A 84 -10.39 1.67 -9.17
CA ALA A 84 -9.72 2.01 -10.42
C ALA A 84 -8.59 1.03 -10.77
N ALA A 85 -7.78 0.60 -9.79
CA ALA A 85 -6.71 -0.36 -10.01
C ALA A 85 -7.23 -1.73 -10.46
N LEU A 86 -8.34 -2.21 -9.89
CA LEU A 86 -8.97 -3.49 -10.25
C LEU A 86 -9.44 -3.57 -11.71
N LYS A 87 -9.60 -2.42 -12.39
CA LYS A 87 -9.96 -2.36 -13.82
C LYS A 87 -8.77 -2.51 -14.76
N VAL A 88 -7.54 -2.51 -14.23
CA VAL A 88 -6.32 -2.59 -15.03
C VAL A 88 -5.95 -4.06 -15.26
N PRO A 89 -5.86 -4.53 -16.52
CA PRO A 89 -5.41 -5.89 -16.81
C PRO A 89 -4.02 -6.17 -16.22
N GLY A 90 -3.85 -7.35 -15.62
CA GLY A 90 -2.58 -7.78 -15.01
C GLY A 90 -2.40 -7.38 -13.54
N VAL A 91 -3.37 -6.69 -12.93
CA VAL A 91 -3.40 -6.53 -11.46
C VAL A 91 -3.82 -7.85 -10.82
N LEU A 92 -2.89 -8.48 -10.11
CA LEU A 92 -3.11 -9.81 -9.51
C LEU A 92 -3.71 -9.76 -8.12
N ARG A 93 -3.35 -8.74 -7.31
CA ARG A 93 -3.77 -8.64 -5.91
C ARG A 93 -3.74 -7.20 -5.42
N ILE A 94 -4.67 -6.88 -4.53
CA ILE A 94 -4.67 -5.66 -3.71
C ILE A 94 -4.43 -6.06 -2.25
N SER A 95 -3.59 -5.30 -1.55
CA SER A 95 -3.31 -5.45 -0.13
C SER A 95 -3.04 -4.07 0.50
N ALA A 96 -2.80 -4.02 1.81
CA ALA A 96 -2.46 -2.82 2.54
C ALA A 96 -1.32 -3.07 3.54
N GLY A 97 -0.36 -2.14 3.59
CA GLY A 97 0.70 -2.15 4.59
C GLY A 97 0.16 -1.84 5.99
N ASN A 98 0.67 -2.52 7.00
CA ASN A 98 0.35 -2.26 8.40
C ASN A 98 1.53 -2.64 9.30
N TYR A 99 1.46 -2.21 10.56
CA TYR A 99 2.48 -2.50 11.58
C TYR A 99 1.92 -3.37 12.72
N GLY A 100 1.08 -4.35 12.39
CA GLY A 100 0.46 -5.26 13.35
C GLY A 100 -0.49 -4.58 14.33
N GLY A 101 -1.00 -3.39 13.99
CA GLY A 101 -1.88 -2.60 14.86
C GLY A 101 -1.20 -1.95 16.07
N LYS A 102 0.15 -1.93 16.12
CA LYS A 102 0.92 -1.46 17.29
C LYS A 102 1.40 0.00 17.19
N LEU A 103 1.44 0.59 16.00
CA LEU A 103 1.97 1.95 15.79
C LEU A 103 0.89 3.01 15.51
N GLY A 104 -0.01 2.72 14.56
CA GLY A 104 -1.00 3.70 14.11
C GLY A 104 -2.29 3.61 14.92
N PRO A 105 -2.88 4.75 15.34
CA PRO A 105 -4.18 4.75 16.04
C PRO A 105 -5.35 4.49 15.08
N TYR A 106 -5.17 4.76 13.78
CA TYR A 106 -6.20 4.58 12.76
C TYR A 106 -6.05 3.25 12.02
N LYS A 107 -7.18 2.62 11.71
CA LYS A 107 -7.26 1.37 10.95
C LYS A 107 -8.27 1.54 9.82
N ALA A 108 -7.87 1.18 8.61
CA ALA A 108 -8.71 1.19 7.41
C ALA A 108 -8.73 -0.23 6.82
N PHE A 109 -9.61 -1.08 7.33
CA PHE A 109 -9.74 -2.45 6.84
C PHE A 109 -10.30 -2.45 5.42
N LEU A 110 -9.65 -3.15 4.49
CA LEU A 110 -9.99 -3.11 3.06
C LEU A 110 -11.43 -3.56 2.77
N LYS A 111 -11.93 -4.54 3.53
CA LYS A 111 -13.32 -5.00 3.48
C LYS A 111 -14.30 -3.86 3.74
N GLU A 112 -14.11 -3.14 4.84
CA GLU A 112 -14.93 -1.96 5.18
C GLU A 112 -14.79 -0.85 4.14
N VAL A 113 -13.57 -0.55 3.68
CA VAL A 113 -13.28 0.47 2.67
C VAL A 113 -14.02 0.21 1.35
N LEU A 114 -14.22 -1.06 1.01
CA LEU A 114 -14.90 -1.49 -0.21
C LEU A 114 -16.38 -1.80 0.00
N GLY A 115 -16.89 -1.74 1.23
CA GLY A 115 -18.26 -2.16 1.54
C GLY A 115 -18.51 -3.66 1.34
N LEU A 116 -17.45 -4.48 1.45
CA LEU A 116 -17.51 -5.93 1.34
C LEU A 116 -17.59 -6.52 2.76
N THR A 117 -18.79 -6.90 3.18
CA THR A 117 -19.01 -7.62 4.45
C THR A 117 -18.31 -8.98 4.43
#